data_AF-A0A1K0IPJ1-F1
#
_entry.id   AF-A0A1K0IPJ1-F1
#
_cell.length_a   1.000
_cell.length_b   1.000
_cell.length_c   1.000
_cell.angle_alpha   90.00
_cell.angle_beta   90.00
_cell.angle_gamma   90.00
#
_symmetry.space_group_name_H-M   'P 1'
#
loop_
_entity.id
_entity.type
_entity.pdbx_description
1 polymer ?
#
loop_
_entity_poly.entity_id
_entity_poly.type
_entity_poly.pdbx_seq_one_letter_code
_entity_poly.pdbx_strand_id
1 'polypeptide(L)' 'MILTNEQLIELTGGLRQGAARRRWIRKQLGIETPVKIDGHPIITWEQVNRGKSMDGKPRTGPRWSVAA' A
#
# COMPACT_ATOMS: atom_id res chain seq x y z
N MET A 1 15.16 7.94 1.45
CA MET A 1 14.66 8.43 2.75
C MET A 1 13.25 7.88 2.99
N ILE A 2 13.00 7.24 4.14
CA ILE A 2 11.69 6.68 4.51
C ILE A 2 10.78 7.78 5.06
N LEU A 3 9.50 7.75 4.70
CA LEU A 3 8.49 8.68 5.20
C LEU A 3 8.26 8.52 6.72
N THR A 4 8.17 9.66 7.42
CA THR A 4 7.78 9.68 8.83
C THR A 4 6.27 9.43 8.98
N ASN A 5 5.83 9.16 10.21
CA ASN A 5 4.40 8.97 10.48
C ASN A 5 3.57 10.22 10.17
N GLU A 6 4.09 11.41 10.47
CA GLU A 6 3.43 12.68 10.17
C GLU A 6 3.31 12.90 8.66
N GLN A 7 4.38 12.66 7.91
CA GLN A 7 4.35 12.75 6.45
C GLN A 7 3.38 11.74 5.84
N LEU A 8 3.26 10.54 6.42
CA LEU A 8 2.26 9.56 6.00
C LEU A 8 0.82 10.01 6.31
N ILE A 9 0.59 10.68 7.44
CA ILE A 9 -0.73 11.23 7.79
C ILE A 9 -1.09 12.33 6.79
N GLU A 10 -0.17 13.25 6.49
CA GLU A 10 -0.36 14.32 5.52
C GLU A 10 -0.63 13.77 4.12
N LEU A 11 0.21 12.84 3.64
CA LEU A 11 0.05 12.18 2.34
C LEU A 11 -1.31 11.49 2.17
N THR A 12 -1.83 10.93 3.26
CA THR A 12 -3.09 10.16 3.24
C THR A 12 -4.32 10.98 3.60
N GLY A 13 -4.18 12.30 3.78
CA GLY A 13 -5.29 13.20 4.11
C GLY A 13 -5.83 13.03 5.53
N GLY A 14 -4.96 12.68 6.49
CA GLY A 14 -5.30 12.59 7.90
C GLY A 14 -5.48 11.17 8.46
N LEU A 15 -5.20 10.11 7.67
CA LEU A 15 -5.40 8.73 8.15
C LEU A 15 -4.33 8.35 9.19
N ARG A 16 -4.77 8.21 10.45
CA ARG A 16 -3.87 7.80 11.55
C ARG A 16 -3.62 6.29 11.61
N GLN A 17 -4.64 5.50 11.29
CA GLN A 17 -4.57 4.03 11.38
C GLN A 17 -3.63 3.43 10.32
N GLY A 18 -2.68 2.60 10.75
CA GLY A 18 -1.66 2.01 9.85
C GLY A 18 -2.25 1.14 8.75
N ALA A 19 -3.23 0.29 9.10
CA ALA A 19 -3.93 -0.55 8.14
C ALA A 19 -4.71 0.29 7.10
N ALA A 20 -5.32 1.39 7.53
CA ALA A 20 -6.03 2.31 6.63
C ALA A 20 -5.05 2.99 5.66
N ARG A 21 -3.91 3.49 6.15
CA ARG A 21 -2.85 4.06 5.31
C ARG A 21 -2.32 3.06 4.28
N ARG A 22 -2.06 1.81 4.68
CA ARG A 22 -1.61 0.75 3.76
C ARG A 22 -2.63 0.49 2.65
N ARG A 23 -3.92 0.37 3.00
CA ARG A 23 -5.00 0.17 2.02
C ARG A 23 -5.13 1.36 1.08
N TRP A 24 -5.01 2.58 1.61
CA TRP A 24 -5.02 3.81 0.83
C TRP A 24 -3.86 3.85 -0.16
N ILE A 25 -2.63 3.58 0.31
CA ILE A 25 -1.42 3.55 -0.54
C ILE A 25 -1.58 2.52 -1.66
N ARG A 26 -2.05 1.31 -1.34
CA ARG A 26 -2.32 0.28 -2.36
C ARG A 26 -3.38 0.72 -3.37
N LYS A 27 -4.44 1.40 -2.94
CA LYS A 27 -5.53 1.86 -3.81
C LYS A 27 -5.13 3.04 -4.70
N GLN A 28 -4.44 4.03 -4.14
CA GLN A 28 -4.11 5.26 -4.83
C GLN A 28 -2.81 5.16 -5.62
N LEU A 29 -1.77 4.63 -4.98
CA LEU A 29 -0.43 4.54 -5.57
C LEU A 29 -0.19 3.19 -6.27
N GLY A 30 -1.00 2.15 -6.00
CA GLY A 30 -0.80 0.82 -6.60
C GLY A 30 0.41 0.07 -6.03
N ILE A 31 0.99 0.55 -4.94
CA ILE A 31 2.22 0.03 -4.36
C ILE A 31 1.89 -0.91 -3.20
N GLU A 32 2.47 -2.11 -3.22
CA GLU A 32 2.47 -2.98 -2.05
C GLU A 32 3.68 -2.66 -1.17
N THR A 33 3.44 -1.98 -0.06
CA THR A 33 4.49 -1.58 0.88
C THR A 33 4.66 -2.61 1.98
N PRO A 34 5.91 -2.94 2.38
CA PRO A 34 6.14 -3.67 3.62
C PRO A 34 5.62 -2.86 4.81
N VAL A 35 5.25 -3.55 5.89
CA VAL A 35 4.75 -2.94 7.13
C VAL A 35 5.71 -3.20 8.28
N LYS A 36 5.82 -2.22 9.15
CA LYS A 36 6.46 -2.35 10.47
C LYS A 36 5.60 -3.20 11.40
N ILE A 37 6.15 -3.53 12.57
CA ILE A 37 5.45 -4.30 13.62
C ILE A 37 4.23 -3.55 14.20
N ASP A 38 4.23 -2.22 14.13
CA ASP A 38 3.11 -1.33 14.51
C ASP A 38 2.00 -1.26 13.43
N GLY A 39 2.18 -1.93 12.29
CA GLY A 39 1.26 -1.93 11.18
C GLY A 39 1.33 -0.69 10.29
N HIS A 40 2.31 0.21 10.49
CA HIS A 40 2.52 1.36 9.61
C HIS A 40 3.32 0.98 8.36
N PRO A 41 2.91 1.49 7.18
CA PRO A 41 3.60 1.19 5.93
C PRO A 41 4.97 1.87 5.88
N ILE A 42 5.95 1.15 5.35
CA ILE A 42 7.29 1.67 5.05
C ILE A 42 7.31 2.05 3.58
N ILE A 43 7.37 3.34 3.29
CA ILE A 43 7.40 3.88 1.93
C ILE A 43 8.32 5.10 1.85
N THR A 44 8.95 5.31 0.72
CA THR A 44 9.81 6.49 0.44
C THR A 44 9.10 7.49 -0.47
N TRP A 45 9.53 8.76 -0.45
CA TRP A 45 9.03 9.75 -1.40
C TRP A 45 9.29 9.36 -2.86
N GLU A 46 10.40 8.68 -3.15
CA GLU A 46 10.68 8.18 -4.49
C GLU A 46 9.64 7.16 -4.95
N GLN A 47 9.21 6.26 -4.05
CA GLN A 47 8.14 5.31 -4.36
C GLN A 47 6.80 6.01 -4.59
N VAL A 48 6.47 7.02 -3.78
CA VAL A 48 5.25 7.83 -3.97
C VAL A 48 5.28 8.55 -5.34
N ASN A 49 6.42 9.14 -5.68
CA ASN A 49 6.59 9.93 -6.90
C ASN A 49 6.76 9.09 -8.17
N ARG A 50 7.17 7.82 -8.05
CA ARG A 50 7.24 6.87 -9.17
C ARG A 50 5.86 6.61 -9.80
N GLY A 51 4.77 7.01 -9.13
CA GLY A 51 3.40 6.84 -9.61
C GLY A 51 2.96 5.38 -9.59
N LYS A 52 1.78 5.10 -10.16
CA LYS A 52 1.27 3.73 -10.32
C LYS A 52 2.20 2.95 -11.25
N SER A 53 3.21 2.27 -10.70
CA SER A 53 3.79 1.12 -11.41
C SER A 53 2.65 0.13 -11.63
N MET A 54 2.17 0.04 -12.87
CA MET A 54 1.11 -0.88 -13.29
C MET A 54 1.57 -2.36 -13.25
N ASP A 55 2.46 -2.73 -12.34
CA ASP A 55 2.83 -4.12 -12.08
C ASP A 55 1.84 -4.83 -11.14
N GLY A 56 0.85 -4.11 -10.65
CA GLY A 56 -0.29 -4.66 -9.92
C GLY A 56 -1.39 -5.18 -10.84
N LYS A 57 -1.10 -6.13 -11.74
CA LYS A 57 -2.18 -6.97 -12.27
C LYS A 57 -2.76 -7.73 -11.08
N PRO A 58 -4.04 -7.55 -10.71
CA PRO A 58 -4.63 -8.43 -9.71
C PRO A 58 -4.56 -9.84 -10.28
N ARG A 59 -3.87 -10.76 -9.60
CA ARG A 59 -4.03 -12.20 -9.86
C ARG A 59 -5.40 -12.61 -9.32
N THR A 60 -6.46 -12.13 -9.95
CA THR A 60 -7.77 -12.78 -9.83
C THR A 60 -7.71 -14.01 -10.71
N GLY A 61 -7.32 -15.13 -10.11
CA GLY A 61 -7.70 -16.44 -10.61
C GLY A 61 -8.75 -17.00 -9.65
N PRO A 62 -9.98 -17.29 -10.07
CA PRO A 62 -10.79 -18.25 -9.33
C PRO A 62 -10.07 -19.59 -9.42
N ARG A 63 -9.79 -20.24 -8.30
CA ARG A 63 -9.37 -21.64 -8.30
C ARG A 63 -10.19 -22.43 -7.29
N TRP A 64 -11.48 -22.51 -7.56
CA TRP A 64 -12.21 -23.72 -7.19
C TRP A 64 -11.57 -24.84 -8.01
N SER A 65 -10.94 -25.82 -7.35
CA SER A 65 -10.69 -27.12 -7.98
C SER A 65 -11.96 -27.93 -7.82
N VAL A 66 -12.41 -28.49 -8.93
CA VAL A 66 -13.62 -29.28 -9.18
C VAL A 66 -13.78 -30.42 -8.16
N ALA A 67 -15.01 -30.64 -7.68
CA ALA A 67 -15.41 -31.90 -7.08
C ALA A 67 -15.72 -32.91 -8.20
N ALA A 68 -15.01 -34.04 -8.23
CA ALA A 68 -15.40 -35.28 -8.91
C ALA A 68 -14.78 -36.45 -8.14
#